data_AF-A0A849EUB4-F1
#
_entry.id   AF-A0A849EUB4-F1
#
_cell.length_a   1.000
_cell.length_b   1.000
_cell.length_c   1.000
_cell.angle_alpha   90.00
_cell.angle_beta   90.00
_cell.angle_gamma   90.00
#
_symmetry.space_group_name_H-M   'P 1'
#
loop_
_entity.id
_entity.type
_entity.pdbx_description
1 polymer ?
#
loop_
_entity_poly.entity_id
_entity_poly.type
_entity_poly.pdbx_seq_one_letter_code
_entity_poly.pdbx_strand_id
1 'polypeptide(L)'
;MRLFNRFTFCKQALLPIVIGLLISHMTAIAFVWRSNALLQESLMALHANGWLTLPAGPAAALLGGFKAAASGALFFTLSIGAGLTLAAWSVCRVLQLLSETRWKISKPAFEMTLLSALIFWAALMVYVNFNGWVFFPSLFVLLTPLVVVLTAVRLKNKGPRRPSQYWPLPLAALLLLTGLWATQFNARMFLTIRDQLLMSNPIGSRVNDFYYRYTLFAAQSFKSFQQKSIRPWRPGSGLDEATTERLARVLARHDVLLTPRLEPVDLIIRPSGGQLMLRSPRHDGLTVTVSDLMREPGAWLERFSRATDRYGPFRRLVFVGLLLGFPILLYVTVDGFIGRLAGRFAGETATLWIRSCTCLVIGALCFLPMAAVPEISIGLDSVGNALDTDDLNTRMAALKYIESQKIDIARYPHYRQLLHSPWDAERYYLARALAYAGNAATFEDLLTLIEDPHPNVVCQAYYALGKRGNRAALEPIRQKMQQSDHWYVQWYGYRAMRRLGWHQSLSK
;
A
#
# COMPACT_ATOMS: atom_id res chain seq x y z
N MET A 1 -26.02 11.92 -37.26
CA MET A 1 -26.93 11.81 -36.08
C MET A 1 -26.63 10.63 -35.13
N ARG A 2 -26.22 9.43 -35.61
CA ARG A 2 -25.88 8.26 -34.73
C ARG A 2 -24.59 8.45 -33.89
N LEU A 3 -23.58 9.15 -34.41
CA LEU A 3 -22.32 9.48 -33.69
C LEU A 3 -22.54 10.40 -32.47
N PHE A 4 -23.41 11.41 -32.59
CA PHE A 4 -23.74 12.35 -31.51
C PHE A 4 -24.49 11.68 -30.34
N ASN A 5 -25.32 10.67 -30.63
CA ASN A 5 -26.02 9.88 -29.60
C ASN A 5 -25.12 8.89 -28.86
N ARG A 6 -24.03 8.38 -29.46
CA ARG A 6 -23.04 7.53 -28.76
C ARG A 6 -22.15 8.33 -27.81
N PHE A 7 -21.84 9.58 -28.16
CA PHE A 7 -21.06 10.50 -27.31
C PHE A 7 -21.79 10.92 -26.02
N THR A 8 -23.11 11.07 -26.07
CA THR A 8 -23.94 11.48 -24.93
C THR A 8 -24.09 10.37 -23.88
N PHE A 9 -24.27 9.11 -24.29
CA PHE A 9 -24.28 7.94 -23.39
C PHE A 9 -22.93 7.73 -22.68
N CYS A 10 -21.82 7.99 -23.39
CA CYS A 10 -20.46 7.89 -22.85
C CYS A 10 -20.17 8.94 -21.76
N LYS A 11 -20.68 10.18 -21.92
CA LYS A 11 -20.55 11.22 -20.88
C LYS A 11 -21.39 10.89 -19.64
N GLN A 12 -22.55 10.29 -19.81
CA GLN A 12 -23.49 9.98 -18.72
C GLN A 12 -22.97 8.92 -17.74
N ALA A 13 -22.29 7.88 -18.24
CA ALA A 13 -21.73 6.84 -17.37
C ALA A 13 -20.34 7.19 -16.82
N LEU A 14 -19.48 7.83 -17.63
CA LEU A 14 -18.08 8.12 -17.26
C LEU A 14 -17.95 9.31 -16.31
N LEU A 15 -18.74 10.38 -16.52
CA LEU A 15 -18.55 11.62 -15.78
C LEU A 15 -18.75 11.45 -14.26
N PRO A 16 -19.79 10.76 -13.76
CA PRO A 16 -19.93 10.53 -12.32
C PRO A 16 -18.74 9.75 -11.73
N ILE A 17 -18.21 8.76 -12.45
CA ILE A 17 -17.05 7.98 -12.02
C ILE A 17 -15.81 8.87 -11.94
N VAL A 18 -15.53 9.65 -12.99
CA VAL A 18 -14.37 10.55 -13.02
C VAL A 18 -14.46 11.60 -11.91
N ILE A 19 -15.62 12.24 -11.72
CA ILE A 19 -15.78 13.25 -10.66
C ILE A 19 -15.67 12.60 -9.27
N GLY A 20 -16.23 11.39 -9.07
CA GLY A 20 -16.07 10.64 -7.83
C GLY A 20 -14.59 10.36 -7.50
N LEU A 21 -13.83 9.89 -8.48
CA LEU A 21 -12.38 9.68 -8.33
C LEU A 21 -11.62 10.99 -8.07
N LEU A 22 -11.98 12.09 -8.73
CA LEU A 22 -11.36 13.40 -8.52
C LEU A 22 -11.59 13.92 -7.09
N ILE A 23 -12.84 13.88 -6.60
CA ILE A 23 -13.16 14.30 -5.23
C ILE A 23 -12.50 13.41 -4.19
N SER A 24 -12.45 12.10 -4.46
CA SER A 24 -11.70 11.17 -3.62
C SER A 24 -10.21 11.50 -3.62
N HIS A 25 -9.64 11.86 -4.77
CA HIS A 25 -8.24 12.26 -4.87
C HIS A 25 -7.93 13.55 -4.13
N MET A 26 -8.78 14.57 -4.23
CA MET A 26 -8.64 15.81 -3.45
C MET A 26 -8.71 15.55 -1.94
N THR A 27 -9.65 14.71 -1.51
CA THR A 27 -9.76 14.27 -0.11
C THR A 27 -8.51 13.53 0.35
N ALA A 28 -7.98 12.64 -0.49
CA ALA A 28 -6.76 11.90 -0.23
C ALA A 28 -5.53 12.79 -0.16
N ILE A 29 -5.39 13.78 -1.05
CA ILE A 29 -4.30 14.78 -1.02
C ILE A 29 -4.32 15.50 0.33
N ALA A 30 -5.47 16.04 0.74
CA ALA A 30 -5.59 16.76 2.00
C ALA A 30 -5.23 15.86 3.20
N PHE A 31 -5.63 14.58 3.16
CA PHE A 31 -5.33 13.63 4.22
C PHE A 31 -3.83 13.32 4.32
N VAL A 32 -3.18 13.00 3.19
CA VAL A 32 -1.75 12.70 3.14
C VAL A 32 -0.92 13.95 3.45
N TRP A 33 -1.29 15.11 2.90
CA TRP A 33 -0.62 16.38 3.18
C TRP A 33 -0.60 16.69 4.67
N ARG A 34 -1.76 16.62 5.34
CA ARG A 34 -1.84 16.88 6.78
C ARG A 34 -1.02 15.87 7.59
N SER A 35 -1.02 14.59 7.18
CA SER A 35 -0.16 13.59 7.81
C SER A 35 1.32 13.87 7.63
N ASN A 36 1.73 14.32 6.44
CA ASN A 36 3.12 14.62 6.13
C ASN A 36 3.60 15.83 6.94
N ALA A 37 2.79 16.89 7.06
CA ALA A 37 3.12 18.06 7.87
C ALA A 37 3.35 17.69 9.34
N LEU A 38 2.44 16.91 9.95
CA LEU A 38 2.60 16.43 11.33
C LEU A 38 3.83 15.53 11.50
N LEU A 39 4.11 14.68 10.51
CA LEU A 39 5.32 13.86 10.54
C LEU A 39 6.57 14.73 10.44
N GLN A 40 6.58 15.74 9.56
CA GLN A 40 7.71 16.65 9.39
C GLN A 40 8.04 17.40 10.69
N GLU A 41 7.03 17.95 11.38
CA GLU A 41 7.18 18.57 12.70
C GLU A 41 7.79 17.58 13.72
N SER A 42 7.28 16.34 13.73
CA SER A 42 7.79 15.28 14.61
C SER A 42 9.25 14.94 14.32
N LEU A 43 9.64 14.85 13.05
CA LEU A 43 11.01 14.56 12.65
C LEU A 43 11.95 15.72 12.99
N MET A 44 11.54 16.96 12.77
CA MET A 44 12.32 18.15 13.15
C MET A 44 12.61 18.16 14.65
N ALA A 45 11.59 17.89 15.48
CA ALA A 45 11.76 17.85 16.92
C ALA A 45 12.63 16.66 17.38
N LEU A 46 12.47 15.48 16.77
CA LEU A 46 13.33 14.33 17.05
C LEU A 46 14.79 14.58 16.69
N HIS A 47 15.03 15.17 15.52
CA HIS A 47 16.37 15.52 15.06
C HIS A 47 17.02 16.56 15.97
N ALA A 48 16.27 17.59 16.41
CA ALA A 48 16.75 18.60 17.35
C ALA A 48 17.11 18.03 18.73
N ASN A 49 16.50 16.90 19.12
CA ASN A 49 16.85 16.17 20.34
C ASN A 49 17.92 15.09 20.10
N GLY A 50 18.63 15.12 18.95
CA GLY A 50 19.76 14.24 18.68
C GLY A 50 19.39 12.81 18.29
N TRP A 51 18.11 12.51 18.00
CA TRP A 51 17.68 11.18 17.55
C TRP A 51 17.86 10.99 16.05
N LEU A 52 18.10 9.75 15.62
CA LEU A 52 18.06 9.38 14.21
C LEU A 52 16.59 9.33 13.74
N THR A 53 16.26 10.14 12.74
CA THR A 53 14.91 10.23 12.18
C THR A 53 14.69 9.26 11.03
N LEU A 54 13.42 8.92 10.77
CA LEU A 54 13.03 8.07 9.65
C LEU A 54 11.65 8.51 9.13
N PRO A 55 11.54 9.08 7.92
CA PRO A 55 12.62 9.34 6.97
C PRO A 55 13.60 10.42 7.45
N ALA A 56 14.81 10.43 6.87
CA ALA A 56 15.85 11.44 7.06
C ALA A 56 16.29 12.04 5.71
N GLY A 57 17.02 13.16 5.74
CA GLY A 57 17.69 13.73 4.58
C GLY A 57 16.76 13.98 3.37
N PRO A 58 17.16 13.58 2.14
CA PRO A 58 16.36 13.82 0.94
C PRO A 58 14.95 13.23 0.99
N ALA A 59 14.78 12.04 1.58
CA ALA A 59 13.47 11.41 1.72
C ALA A 59 12.55 12.22 2.66
N ALA A 60 13.10 12.82 3.72
CA ALA A 60 12.34 13.68 4.63
C ALA A 60 11.93 15.00 3.97
N ALA A 61 12.79 15.57 3.11
CA ALA A 61 12.48 16.79 2.36
C ALA A 61 11.24 16.63 1.45
N LEU A 62 10.95 15.41 0.97
CA LEU A 62 9.77 15.13 0.17
C LEU A 62 8.45 15.29 0.94
N LEU A 63 8.45 15.23 2.29
CA LEU A 63 7.22 15.34 3.10
C LEU A 63 6.48 16.66 2.87
N GLY A 64 7.23 17.77 2.76
CA GLY A 64 6.67 19.10 2.51
C GLY A 64 6.20 19.33 1.08
N GLY A 65 6.46 18.40 0.16
CA GLY A 65 6.15 18.57 -1.26
C GLY A 65 4.73 18.15 -1.64
N PHE A 66 4.03 19.01 -2.39
CA PHE A 66 2.71 18.67 -2.98
C PHE A 66 2.76 17.40 -3.81
N LYS A 67 3.83 17.22 -4.60
CA LYS A 67 4.00 16.04 -5.44
C LYS A 67 3.97 14.74 -4.63
N ALA A 68 4.61 14.70 -3.46
CA ALA A 68 4.63 13.50 -2.63
C ALA A 68 3.23 13.22 -2.04
N ALA A 69 2.54 14.25 -1.57
CA ALA A 69 1.16 14.12 -1.09
C ALA A 69 0.20 13.65 -2.19
N ALA A 70 0.26 14.25 -3.38
CA ALA A 70 -0.58 13.87 -4.52
C ALA A 70 -0.26 12.48 -5.08
N SER A 71 1.02 12.15 -5.20
CA SER A 71 1.43 10.83 -5.68
C SER A 71 1.06 9.74 -4.66
N GLY A 72 1.24 9.99 -3.36
CA GLY A 72 0.78 9.09 -2.30
C GLY A 72 -0.74 8.95 -2.29
N ALA A 73 -1.47 10.05 -2.48
CA ALA A 73 -2.93 10.08 -2.49
C ALA A 73 -3.58 9.14 -3.53
N LEU A 74 -2.87 8.82 -4.63
CA LEU A 74 -3.32 7.81 -5.61
C LEU A 74 -3.62 6.46 -4.96
N PHE A 75 -2.89 6.08 -3.91
CA PHE A 75 -3.18 4.85 -3.16
C PHE A 75 -4.63 4.83 -2.64
N PHE A 76 -5.10 5.92 -2.03
CA PHE A 76 -6.48 6.01 -1.54
C PHE A 76 -7.49 6.15 -2.68
N THR A 77 -7.17 6.93 -3.72
CA THR A 77 -8.03 7.10 -4.89
C THR A 77 -8.32 5.77 -5.58
N LEU A 78 -7.28 4.97 -5.81
CA LEU A 78 -7.39 3.69 -6.50
C LEU A 78 -7.93 2.57 -5.61
N SER A 79 -7.92 2.72 -4.28
CA SER A 79 -8.47 1.74 -3.34
C SER A 79 -9.87 2.12 -2.88
N ILE A 80 -9.99 2.83 -1.75
CA ILE A 80 -11.28 3.21 -1.16
C ILE A 80 -12.05 4.17 -2.08
N GLY A 81 -11.37 5.08 -2.77
CA GLY A 81 -11.98 6.01 -3.71
C GLY A 81 -12.70 5.30 -4.85
N ALA A 82 -12.02 4.34 -5.47
CA ALA A 82 -12.57 3.48 -6.51
C ALA A 82 -13.78 2.69 -5.99
N GLY A 83 -13.64 2.05 -4.84
CA GLY A 83 -14.72 1.28 -4.21
C GLY A 83 -15.97 2.12 -3.94
N LEU A 84 -15.83 3.27 -3.27
CA LEU A 84 -16.96 4.16 -2.95
C LEU A 84 -17.60 4.75 -4.21
N THR A 85 -16.78 5.14 -5.18
CA THR A 85 -17.26 5.71 -6.46
C THR A 85 -18.09 4.69 -7.23
N LEU A 86 -17.57 3.46 -7.39
CA LEU A 86 -18.26 2.39 -8.10
C LEU A 86 -19.53 1.94 -7.37
N ALA A 87 -19.49 1.86 -6.03
CA ALA A 87 -20.67 1.51 -5.24
C ALA A 87 -21.78 2.56 -5.41
N ALA A 88 -21.45 3.85 -5.27
CA ALA A 88 -22.41 4.94 -5.45
C ALA A 88 -22.98 4.99 -6.87
N TRP A 89 -22.12 4.84 -7.88
CA TRP A 89 -22.53 4.80 -9.27
C TRP A 89 -23.47 3.62 -9.53
N SER A 90 -23.16 2.43 -9.01
CA SER A 90 -23.98 1.22 -9.19
C SER A 90 -25.38 1.39 -8.60
N VAL A 91 -25.48 1.95 -7.39
CA VAL A 91 -26.78 2.29 -6.77
C VAL A 91 -27.57 3.27 -7.65
N CYS A 92 -26.94 4.35 -8.14
CA CYS A 92 -27.60 5.29 -9.04
C CYS A 92 -28.12 4.61 -10.30
N ARG A 93 -27.37 3.68 -10.89
CA ARG A 93 -27.80 2.95 -12.09
C ARG A 93 -28.99 2.03 -11.81
N VAL A 94 -29.00 1.31 -10.70
CA VAL A 94 -30.14 0.46 -10.31
C VAL A 94 -31.39 1.31 -10.08
N LEU A 95 -31.27 2.42 -9.35
CA LEU A 95 -32.39 3.34 -9.10
C LEU A 95 -32.96 3.95 -10.40
N GLN A 96 -32.09 4.32 -11.36
CA GLN A 96 -32.51 4.80 -12.67
C GLN A 96 -33.32 3.72 -13.42
N LEU A 97 -32.82 2.48 -13.48
CA LEU A 97 -33.52 1.36 -14.15
C LEU A 97 -34.89 1.09 -13.54
N LEU A 98 -35.02 1.15 -12.21
CA LEU A 98 -36.30 0.99 -11.52
C LEU A 98 -37.27 2.13 -11.86
N SER A 99 -36.78 3.38 -11.90
CA SER A 99 -37.62 4.55 -12.18
C SER A 99 -38.28 4.55 -13.57
N GLU A 100 -37.66 3.88 -14.54
CA GLU A 100 -38.11 3.83 -15.95
C GLU A 100 -38.99 2.60 -16.26
N THR A 101 -39.07 1.64 -15.34
CA THR A 101 -39.86 0.40 -15.49
C THR A 101 -41.32 0.62 -15.03
N ARG A 102 -42.31 -0.04 -15.66
CA ARG A 102 -43.77 0.17 -15.45
C ARG A 102 -44.16 0.38 -13.98
N TRP A 103 -44.85 1.49 -13.73
CA TRP A 103 -45.01 2.19 -12.44
C TRP A 103 -45.64 1.41 -11.27
N LYS A 104 -46.42 0.35 -11.52
CA LYS A 104 -47.14 -0.39 -10.46
C LYS A 104 -46.29 -1.36 -9.63
N ILE A 105 -45.18 -1.88 -10.18
CA ILE A 105 -44.27 -2.80 -9.48
C ILE A 105 -42.98 -2.08 -9.05
N SER A 106 -42.58 -1.03 -9.76
CA SER A 106 -41.29 -0.36 -9.59
C SER A 106 -41.22 0.64 -8.44
N LYS A 107 -42.34 1.25 -8.02
CA LYS A 107 -42.33 2.23 -6.91
C LYS A 107 -41.86 1.64 -5.56
N PRO A 108 -42.43 0.53 -5.05
CA PRO A 108 -41.95 -0.06 -3.80
C PRO A 108 -40.51 -0.56 -3.91
N ALA A 109 -40.12 -1.17 -5.04
CA ALA A 109 -38.74 -1.61 -5.26
C ALA A 109 -37.74 -0.46 -5.29
N PHE A 110 -38.11 0.69 -5.88
CA PHE A 110 -37.30 1.90 -5.87
C PHE A 110 -37.11 2.44 -4.45
N GLU A 111 -38.19 2.59 -3.69
CA GLU A 111 -38.15 3.07 -2.30
C GLU A 111 -37.31 2.14 -1.41
N MET A 112 -37.47 0.82 -1.53
CA MET A 112 -36.66 -0.17 -0.81
C MET A 112 -35.19 -0.11 -1.18
N THR A 113 -34.87 0.06 -2.47
CA THR A 113 -33.47 0.17 -2.92
C THR A 113 -32.83 1.46 -2.41
N LEU A 114 -33.56 2.58 -2.45
CA LEU A 114 -33.10 3.85 -1.92
C LEU A 114 -32.88 3.77 -0.41
N LEU A 115 -33.83 3.22 0.33
CA LEU A 115 -33.71 3.02 1.77
C LEU A 115 -32.53 2.11 2.12
N SER A 116 -32.37 0.99 1.40
CA SER A 116 -31.24 0.07 1.59
C SER A 116 -29.90 0.76 1.34
N ALA A 117 -29.82 1.60 0.31
CA ALA A 117 -28.63 2.39 0.03
C ALA A 117 -28.34 3.41 1.15
N LEU A 118 -29.36 4.13 1.63
CA LEU A 118 -29.21 5.08 2.75
C LEU A 118 -28.74 4.38 4.03
N ILE A 119 -29.33 3.23 4.36
CA ILE A 119 -28.92 2.40 5.51
C ILE A 119 -27.48 1.94 5.33
N PHE A 120 -27.11 1.44 4.14
CA PHE A 120 -25.74 1.01 3.85
C PHE A 120 -24.72 2.14 4.05
N TRP A 121 -25.00 3.34 3.52
CA TRP A 121 -24.10 4.49 3.68
C TRP A 121 -24.04 5.00 5.12
N ALA A 122 -25.17 5.01 5.84
CA ALA A 122 -25.21 5.35 7.26
C ALA A 122 -24.40 4.34 8.10
N ALA A 123 -24.56 3.04 7.83
CA ALA A 123 -23.79 1.98 8.47
C ALA A 123 -22.28 2.12 8.18
N LEU A 124 -21.91 2.49 6.95
CA LEU A 124 -20.51 2.74 6.59
C LEU A 124 -19.93 3.94 7.35
N MET A 125 -20.70 5.01 7.52
CA MET A 125 -20.32 6.19 8.31
C MET A 125 -20.12 5.86 9.79
N VAL A 126 -21.01 5.05 10.38
CA VAL A 126 -20.86 4.54 11.75
C VAL A 126 -19.63 3.64 11.84
N TYR A 127 -19.43 2.74 10.87
CA TYR A 127 -18.33 1.78 10.86
C TYR A 127 -16.96 2.47 10.84
N VAL A 128 -16.74 3.48 9.99
CA VAL A 128 -15.45 4.19 9.96
C VAL A 128 -15.14 4.94 11.25
N ASN A 129 -16.16 5.33 12.00
CA ASN A 129 -16.03 6.05 13.27
C ASN A 129 -16.21 5.15 14.50
N PHE A 130 -16.27 3.82 14.32
CA PHE A 130 -16.60 2.88 15.40
C PHE A 130 -15.59 2.94 16.56
N ASN A 131 -14.31 3.11 16.25
CA ASN A 131 -13.23 3.27 17.24
C ASN A 131 -12.98 4.75 17.62
N GLY A 132 -13.97 5.61 17.42
CA GLY A 132 -13.88 7.05 17.65
C GLY A 132 -13.74 7.86 16.37
N TRP A 133 -13.99 9.16 16.50
CA TRP A 133 -14.15 10.05 15.34
C TRP A 133 -12.87 10.23 14.50
N VAL A 134 -13.03 10.08 13.19
CA VAL A 134 -11.98 10.21 12.17
C VAL A 134 -12.44 11.09 11.01
N PHE A 135 -11.89 12.31 10.94
CA PHE A 135 -12.30 13.33 9.97
C PHE A 135 -12.19 12.88 8.50
N PHE A 136 -11.00 12.54 8.02
CA PHE A 136 -10.79 12.22 6.60
C PHE A 136 -11.51 10.95 6.14
N PRO A 137 -11.49 9.82 6.87
CA PRO A 137 -12.32 8.67 6.54
C PRO A 137 -13.81 9.01 6.41
N SER A 138 -14.35 9.83 7.33
CA SER A 138 -15.72 10.32 7.23
C SER A 138 -15.95 11.16 5.98
N LEU A 139 -14.97 12.01 5.62
CA LEU A 139 -15.03 12.83 4.42
C LEU A 139 -15.05 11.99 3.14
N PHE A 140 -14.29 10.91 3.07
CA PHE A 140 -14.35 9.96 1.95
C PHE A 140 -15.74 9.36 1.80
N VAL A 141 -16.29 8.82 2.89
CA VAL A 141 -17.61 8.16 2.92
C VAL A 141 -18.75 9.15 2.66
N LEU A 142 -18.57 10.43 2.95
CA LEU A 142 -19.56 11.47 2.68
C LEU A 142 -19.46 12.04 1.26
N LEU A 143 -18.32 12.64 0.92
CA LEU A 143 -18.20 13.46 -0.29
C LEU A 143 -18.16 12.62 -1.57
N THR A 144 -17.46 11.48 -1.55
CA THR A 144 -17.30 10.64 -2.74
C THR A 144 -18.65 10.17 -3.29
N PRO A 145 -19.51 9.47 -2.51
CA PRO A 145 -20.82 9.08 -3.01
C PRO A 145 -21.74 10.26 -3.29
N LEU A 146 -21.71 11.31 -2.45
CA LEU A 146 -22.55 12.50 -2.65
C LEU A 146 -22.34 13.13 -4.02
N VAL A 147 -21.08 13.37 -4.41
CA VAL A 147 -20.79 14.02 -5.70
C VAL A 147 -21.09 13.10 -6.89
N VAL A 148 -20.88 11.79 -6.74
CA VAL A 148 -21.30 10.81 -7.76
C VAL A 148 -22.81 10.86 -7.96
N VAL A 149 -23.59 10.85 -6.89
CA VAL A 149 -25.06 10.91 -6.93
C VAL A 149 -25.53 12.24 -7.55
N LEU A 150 -25.01 13.38 -7.08
CA LEU A 150 -25.38 14.70 -7.60
C LEU A 150 -25.07 14.82 -9.09
N THR A 151 -23.92 14.31 -9.53
CA THR A 151 -23.54 14.31 -10.95
C THR A 151 -24.47 13.40 -11.74
N ALA A 152 -24.73 12.18 -11.25
CA ALA A 152 -25.59 11.21 -11.92
C ALA A 152 -27.05 11.70 -12.06
N VAL A 153 -27.57 12.42 -11.07
CA VAL A 153 -28.93 12.99 -11.09
C VAL A 153 -29.03 14.19 -12.04
N ARG A 154 -28.02 15.06 -12.08
CA ARG A 154 -27.99 16.24 -12.98
C ARG A 154 -27.92 15.84 -14.45
N LEU A 155 -27.25 14.73 -14.76
CA LEU A 155 -27.20 14.17 -16.10
C LEU A 155 -28.55 13.49 -16.39
N LYS A 156 -29.54 14.27 -16.88
CA LYS A 156 -30.83 13.74 -17.35
C LYS A 156 -30.57 12.58 -18.34
N ASN A 157 -30.95 11.37 -17.94
CA ASN A 157 -30.94 10.23 -18.86
C ASN A 157 -32.07 10.44 -19.87
N LYS A 158 -31.74 10.41 -21.16
CA LYS A 158 -32.72 9.95 -22.14
C LYS A 158 -32.84 8.46 -21.87
N GLY A 159 -34.04 7.98 -21.56
CA GLY A 159 -34.26 6.64 -21.02
C GLY A 159 -33.52 5.52 -21.77
N PRO A 160 -33.20 4.41 -21.10
CA PRO A 160 -32.42 3.33 -21.64
C PRO A 160 -33.12 2.86 -22.91
N ARG A 161 -32.35 2.84 -24.01
CA ARG A 161 -32.67 1.91 -25.10
C ARG A 161 -32.83 0.55 -24.45
N ARG A 162 -33.89 -0.18 -24.81
CA ARG A 162 -34.16 -1.53 -24.29
C ARG A 162 -32.84 -2.29 -24.17
N PRO A 163 -32.47 -2.76 -22.96
CA PRO A 163 -31.19 -3.43 -22.79
C PRO A 163 -31.11 -4.56 -23.80
N SER A 164 -30.01 -4.59 -24.56
CA SER A 164 -29.74 -5.71 -25.47
C SER A 164 -29.85 -7.02 -24.68
N GLN A 165 -30.36 -8.08 -25.30
CA GLN A 165 -30.37 -9.42 -24.69
C GLN A 165 -28.98 -9.85 -24.19
N TYR A 166 -27.92 -9.27 -24.76
CA TYR A 166 -26.52 -9.52 -24.43
C TYR A 166 -25.93 -8.56 -23.37
N TRP A 167 -26.76 -7.80 -22.64
CA TRP A 167 -26.28 -6.93 -21.55
C TRP A 167 -25.51 -7.64 -20.43
N PRO A 168 -25.71 -8.94 -20.09
CA PRO A 168 -24.94 -9.58 -19.03
C PRO A 168 -23.53 -10.00 -19.46
N LEU A 169 -23.17 -9.96 -20.75
CA LEU A 169 -21.86 -10.44 -21.23
C LEU A 169 -20.66 -9.79 -20.51
N PRO A 170 -20.59 -8.46 -20.30
CA PRO A 170 -19.46 -7.86 -19.59
C PRO A 170 -19.44 -8.22 -18.11
N LEU A 171 -20.60 -8.47 -17.49
CA LEU A 171 -20.67 -8.93 -16.11
C LEU A 171 -20.16 -10.37 -16.01
N ALA A 172 -20.58 -11.24 -16.93
CA ALA A 172 -20.09 -12.62 -17.03
C ALA A 172 -18.57 -12.65 -17.24
N ALA A 173 -18.03 -11.81 -18.14
CA ALA A 173 -16.59 -11.68 -18.36
C ALA A 173 -15.84 -11.23 -17.09
N LEU A 174 -16.36 -10.24 -16.36
CA LEU A 174 -15.79 -9.81 -15.08
C LEU A 174 -15.80 -10.95 -14.04
N LEU A 175 -16.92 -11.67 -13.92
CA LEU A 175 -17.04 -12.79 -12.98
C LEU A 175 -16.10 -13.95 -13.34
N LEU A 176 -15.96 -14.28 -14.62
CA LEU A 176 -15.02 -15.29 -15.10
C LEU A 176 -13.57 -14.92 -14.81
N LEU A 177 -13.16 -13.67 -15.08
CA LEU A 177 -11.83 -13.18 -14.73
C LEU A 177 -11.62 -13.19 -13.21
N THR A 178 -12.62 -12.76 -12.45
CA THR A 178 -12.53 -12.76 -10.98
C THR A 178 -12.35 -14.19 -10.47
N GLY A 179 -13.11 -15.16 -10.96
CA GLY A 179 -12.96 -16.57 -10.63
C GLY A 179 -11.60 -17.12 -11.02
N LEU A 180 -11.13 -16.82 -12.24
CA LEU A 180 -9.81 -17.24 -12.73
C LEU A 180 -8.69 -16.72 -11.84
N TRP A 181 -8.65 -15.41 -11.57
CA TRP A 181 -7.62 -14.79 -10.76
C TRP A 181 -7.71 -15.18 -9.27
N ALA A 182 -8.90 -15.47 -8.76
CA ALA A 182 -9.09 -15.96 -7.40
C ALA A 182 -8.40 -17.32 -7.15
N THR A 183 -8.25 -18.16 -8.18
CA THR A 183 -7.53 -19.44 -8.06
C THR A 183 -6.05 -19.28 -7.69
N GLN A 184 -5.45 -18.12 -8.02
CA GLN A 184 -4.04 -17.82 -7.77
C GLN A 184 -3.85 -16.82 -6.62
N PHE A 185 -4.89 -16.53 -5.84
CA PHE A 185 -4.84 -15.52 -4.78
C PHE A 185 -4.01 -16.00 -3.56
N ASN A 186 -2.69 -15.90 -3.67
CA ASN A 186 -1.73 -16.25 -2.63
C ASN A 186 -0.57 -15.23 -2.57
N ALA A 187 0.34 -15.37 -1.61
CA ALA A 187 1.47 -14.45 -1.45
C ALA A 187 2.44 -14.47 -2.65
N ARG A 188 2.50 -15.57 -3.43
CA ARG A 188 3.35 -15.68 -4.63
C ARG A 188 2.82 -14.81 -5.75
N MET A 189 1.49 -14.63 -5.85
CA MET A 189 0.85 -13.80 -6.87
C MET A 189 1.50 -12.43 -7.01
N PHE A 190 1.65 -11.70 -5.90
CA PHE A 190 2.23 -10.36 -5.92
C PHE A 190 3.69 -10.36 -6.37
N LEU A 191 4.48 -11.35 -5.94
CA LEU A 191 5.87 -11.50 -6.36
C LEU A 191 5.96 -11.79 -7.86
N THR A 192 5.09 -12.65 -8.39
CA THR A 192 5.05 -12.98 -9.82
C THR A 192 4.63 -11.77 -10.67
N ILE A 193 3.62 -10.99 -10.26
CA ILE A 193 3.26 -9.72 -10.95
C ILE A 193 4.47 -8.79 -10.97
N ARG A 194 5.11 -8.61 -9.81
CA ARG A 194 6.27 -7.73 -9.72
C ARG A 194 7.40 -8.20 -10.62
N ASP A 195 7.78 -9.46 -10.55
CA ASP A 195 8.96 -9.95 -11.27
C ASP A 195 8.73 -9.99 -12.78
N GLN A 196 7.56 -10.47 -13.22
CA GLN A 196 7.31 -10.76 -14.64
C GLN A 196 6.60 -9.65 -15.40
N LEU A 197 5.81 -8.82 -14.71
CA LEU A 197 5.04 -7.76 -15.36
C LEU A 197 5.64 -6.38 -15.06
N LEU A 198 6.20 -6.18 -13.86
CA LEU A 198 6.80 -4.89 -13.50
C LEU A 198 8.31 -4.86 -13.79
N MET A 199 9.11 -5.72 -13.18
CA MET A 199 10.58 -5.65 -13.21
C MET A 199 11.21 -6.25 -14.48
N SER A 200 10.42 -6.90 -15.33
CA SER A 200 10.87 -7.46 -16.62
C SER A 200 11.02 -6.42 -17.74
N ASN A 201 10.54 -5.19 -17.53
CA ASN A 201 10.56 -4.15 -18.56
C ASN A 201 10.70 -2.75 -17.96
N PRO A 202 11.23 -1.77 -18.72
CA PRO A 202 11.50 -0.42 -18.20
C PRO A 202 10.25 0.34 -17.72
N ILE A 203 9.09 0.13 -18.34
CA ILE A 203 7.85 0.82 -17.97
C ILE A 203 7.36 0.30 -16.62
N GLY A 204 7.32 -1.01 -16.46
CA GLY A 204 6.93 -1.66 -15.21
C GLY A 204 7.88 -1.34 -14.07
N SER A 205 9.20 -1.27 -14.33
CA SER A 205 10.20 -0.88 -13.32
C SER A 205 9.94 0.54 -12.82
N ARG A 206 9.57 1.50 -13.69
CA ARG A 206 9.14 2.84 -13.29
C ARG A 206 7.85 2.86 -12.46
N VAL A 207 6.89 2.00 -12.77
CA VAL A 207 5.65 1.87 -11.98
C VAL A 207 5.96 1.31 -10.58
N ASN A 208 6.83 0.31 -10.51
CA ASN A 208 7.32 -0.25 -9.25
C ASN A 208 8.08 0.81 -8.43
N ASP A 209 8.99 1.55 -9.07
CA ASP A 209 9.71 2.66 -8.44
C ASP A 209 8.74 3.71 -7.88
N PHE A 210 7.75 4.14 -8.67
CA PHE A 210 6.73 5.08 -8.24
C PHE A 210 5.98 4.59 -6.98
N TYR A 211 5.59 3.32 -6.95
CA TYR A 211 4.94 2.70 -5.79
C TYR A 211 5.85 2.75 -4.55
N TYR A 212 7.09 2.24 -4.66
CA TYR A 212 8.04 2.25 -3.55
C TYR A 212 8.59 3.65 -3.22
N ARG A 213 8.35 4.65 -4.05
CA ARG A 213 8.67 6.04 -3.72
C ARG A 213 7.57 6.69 -2.90
N TYR A 214 6.31 6.50 -3.27
CA TYR A 214 5.22 7.34 -2.74
C TYR A 214 4.24 6.64 -1.79
N THR A 215 4.18 5.31 -1.76
CA THR A 215 3.14 4.62 -0.95
C THR A 215 3.32 4.78 0.56
N LEU A 216 4.55 4.99 1.08
CA LEU A 216 4.74 5.20 2.53
C LEU A 216 4.15 6.52 3.04
N PHE A 217 4.07 7.55 2.20
CA PHE A 217 3.42 8.83 2.55
C PHE A 217 1.93 8.61 2.84
N ALA A 218 1.26 7.86 1.97
CA ALA A 218 -0.12 7.44 2.20
C ALA A 218 -0.25 6.48 3.38
N ALA A 219 0.66 5.51 3.49
CA ALA A 219 0.60 4.55 4.58
C ALA A 219 0.77 5.23 5.94
N GLN A 220 1.52 6.33 6.03
CA GLN A 220 1.71 7.04 7.29
C GLN A 220 0.40 7.62 7.87
N SER A 221 -0.54 8.06 7.02
CA SER A 221 -1.72 8.83 7.45
C SER A 221 -2.72 8.05 8.29
N PHE A 222 -2.69 6.72 8.21
CA PHE A 222 -3.62 5.83 8.89
C PHE A 222 -2.94 4.71 9.70
N LYS A 223 -1.62 4.80 9.93
CA LYS A 223 -0.87 3.82 10.75
C LYS A 223 -1.33 3.88 12.20
N SER A 224 -1.48 2.71 12.82
CA SER A 224 -1.60 2.62 14.28
C SER A 224 -0.26 2.96 14.94
N PHE A 225 -0.29 3.20 16.26
CA PHE A 225 0.92 3.48 17.04
C PHE A 225 2.03 2.46 16.75
N GLN A 226 1.73 1.15 16.84
CA GLN A 226 2.72 0.09 16.63
C GLN A 226 3.24 -0.03 15.18
N GLN A 227 2.48 0.46 14.20
CA GLN A 227 2.88 0.40 12.78
C GLN A 227 3.82 1.55 12.39
N LYS A 228 3.93 2.60 13.21
CA LYS A 228 4.85 3.71 12.99
C LYS A 228 6.29 3.26 13.26
N SER A 229 7.21 3.69 12.41
CA SER A 229 8.62 3.32 12.54
C SER A 229 9.28 3.95 13.77
N ILE A 230 8.97 5.22 14.03
CA ILE A 230 9.44 5.98 15.19
C ILE A 230 8.22 6.67 15.81
N ARG A 231 8.13 6.66 17.14
CA ARG A 231 7.00 7.21 17.90
C ARG A 231 7.52 8.22 18.93
N PRO A 232 7.33 9.53 18.75
CA PRO A 232 7.71 10.50 19.77
C PRO A 232 6.80 10.38 21.00
N TRP A 233 7.38 10.48 22.18
CA TRP A 233 6.65 10.58 23.44
C TRP A 233 7.14 11.75 24.28
N ARG A 234 6.28 12.25 25.17
CA ARG A 234 6.64 13.29 26.14
C ARG A 234 6.17 12.96 27.55
N PRO A 235 6.89 13.42 28.58
CA PRO A 235 6.39 13.38 29.95
C PRO A 235 5.19 14.33 30.10
N GLY A 236 4.19 13.90 30.85
CA GLY A 236 3.10 14.74 31.33
C GLY A 236 3.49 15.48 32.61
N SER A 237 2.69 16.48 32.99
CA SER A 237 2.88 17.22 34.24
C SER A 237 2.93 16.29 35.44
N GLY A 238 3.95 16.46 36.29
CA GLY A 238 4.12 15.70 37.54
C GLY A 238 4.94 14.40 37.42
N LEU A 239 5.43 14.03 36.24
CA LEU A 239 6.37 12.90 36.12
C LEU A 239 7.77 13.34 36.58
N ASP A 240 8.37 12.58 37.48
CA ASP A 240 9.71 12.84 38.02
C ASP A 240 10.79 12.62 36.96
N GLU A 241 11.89 13.38 37.08
CA GLU A 241 13.01 13.35 36.13
C GLU A 241 13.69 11.97 36.10
N ALA A 242 13.91 11.36 37.27
CA ALA A 242 14.53 10.04 37.39
C ALA A 242 13.72 8.93 36.68
N THR A 243 12.40 8.90 36.87
CA THR A 243 11.53 7.95 36.14
C THR A 243 11.49 8.28 34.64
N THR A 244 11.50 9.57 34.27
CA THR A 244 11.52 10.00 32.87
C THR A 244 12.76 9.49 32.14
N GLU A 245 13.95 9.64 32.72
CA GLU A 245 15.21 9.12 32.16
C GLU A 245 15.24 7.59 32.07
N ARG A 246 14.72 6.91 33.10
CA ARG A 246 14.61 5.46 33.10
C ARG A 246 13.69 4.96 31.99
N LEU A 247 12.52 5.60 31.83
CA LEU A 247 11.59 5.32 30.75
C LEU A 247 12.20 5.61 29.39
N ALA A 248 12.89 6.74 29.22
CA ALA A 248 13.51 7.12 27.95
C ALA A 248 14.48 6.04 27.45
N ARG A 249 15.32 5.49 28.34
CA ARG A 249 16.27 4.40 27.98
C ARG A 249 15.55 3.12 27.56
N VAL A 250 14.51 2.72 28.28
CA VAL A 250 13.76 1.49 27.97
C VAL A 250 12.95 1.65 26.68
N LEU A 251 12.23 2.76 26.54
CA LEU A 251 11.37 3.06 25.40
C LEU A 251 12.16 3.30 24.10
N ALA A 252 13.38 3.84 24.16
CA ALA A 252 14.25 4.00 22.98
C ALA A 252 14.61 2.64 22.33
N ARG A 253 14.71 1.57 23.13
CA ARG A 253 14.88 0.21 22.60
C ARG A 253 13.66 -0.28 21.82
N HIS A 254 12.52 0.37 21.97
CA HIS A 254 11.29 0.09 21.23
C HIS A 254 10.97 1.17 20.19
N ASP A 255 11.92 2.04 19.82
CA ASP A 255 11.74 3.17 18.89
C ASP A 255 10.61 4.14 19.33
N VAL A 256 10.44 4.25 20.65
CA VAL A 256 9.59 5.24 21.31
C VAL A 256 10.51 6.28 21.95
N LEU A 257 10.62 7.45 21.32
CA LEU A 257 11.72 8.40 21.54
C LEU A 257 11.25 9.65 22.29
N LEU A 258 12.05 10.09 23.26
CA LEU A 258 11.69 11.22 24.12
C LEU A 258 11.84 12.54 23.36
N THR A 259 10.78 13.35 23.37
CA THR A 259 10.71 14.67 22.73
C THR A 259 9.94 15.65 23.62
N PRO A 260 10.59 16.30 24.61
CA PRO A 260 9.88 16.99 25.69
C PRO A 260 9.00 18.17 25.25
N ARG A 261 9.39 18.87 24.18
CA ARG A 261 8.75 20.12 23.73
C ARG A 261 7.82 19.97 22.52
N LEU A 262 7.56 18.74 22.06
CA LEU A 262 6.73 18.51 20.88
C LEU A 262 5.25 18.41 21.26
N GLU A 263 4.39 19.13 20.55
CA GLU A 263 2.95 18.92 20.54
C GLU A 263 2.40 19.03 19.11
N PRO A 264 1.61 18.05 18.62
CA PRO A 264 1.20 16.81 19.28
C PRO A 264 2.29 15.70 19.22
N VAL A 265 2.30 14.80 20.21
CA VAL A 265 3.13 13.56 20.24
C VAL A 265 2.26 12.31 20.12
N ASP A 266 2.88 11.16 19.85
CA ASP A 266 2.18 9.87 19.76
C ASP A 266 1.81 9.28 21.13
N LEU A 267 2.59 9.58 22.16
CA LEU A 267 2.39 9.07 23.53
C LEU A 267 2.70 10.15 24.58
N ILE A 268 1.79 10.34 25.52
CA ILE A 268 1.99 11.16 26.72
C ILE A 268 1.94 10.23 27.93
N ILE A 269 2.96 10.25 28.77
CA ILE A 269 3.01 9.46 30.01
C ILE A 269 2.87 10.40 31.20
N ARG A 270 1.82 10.23 31.99
CA ARG A 270 1.57 11.06 33.20
C ARG A 270 1.31 10.18 34.44
N PRO A 271 1.66 10.64 35.64
CA PRO A 271 1.27 9.94 36.87
C PRO A 271 -0.25 10.00 37.08
N SER A 272 -0.81 8.94 37.65
CA SER A 272 -2.23 8.81 38.00
C SER A 272 -2.41 7.83 39.16
N GLY A 273 -2.52 8.35 40.40
CA GLY A 273 -2.87 7.54 41.58
C GLY A 273 -1.92 6.36 41.85
N GLY A 274 -0.60 6.59 41.80
CA GLY A 274 0.42 5.53 41.97
C GLY A 274 0.70 4.68 40.72
N GLN A 275 -0.01 4.93 39.62
CA GLN A 275 0.22 4.31 38.32
C GLN A 275 0.68 5.36 37.28
N LEU A 276 1.11 4.88 36.11
CA LEU A 276 1.33 5.67 34.91
C LEU A 276 0.11 5.57 33.99
N MET A 277 -0.37 6.69 33.49
CA MET A 277 -1.37 6.74 32.43
C MET A 277 -0.67 6.99 31.10
N LEU A 278 -0.76 6.03 30.18
CA LEU A 278 -0.36 6.15 28.79
C LEU A 278 -1.52 6.77 28.01
N ARG A 279 -1.33 7.96 27.45
CA ARG A 279 -2.39 8.73 26.79
C ARG A 279 -2.00 9.08 25.36
N SER A 280 -2.94 8.94 24.44
CA SER A 280 -2.84 9.45 23.07
C SER A 280 -3.12 10.95 23.03
N PRO A 281 -2.72 11.66 21.96
CA PRO A 281 -3.04 13.09 21.80
C PRO A 281 -4.54 13.39 21.77
N ARG A 282 -5.41 12.39 21.57
CA ARG A 282 -6.88 12.53 21.59
C ARG A 282 -7.55 11.96 22.84
N HIS A 283 -6.77 11.81 23.90
CA HIS A 283 -7.23 11.48 25.25
C HIS A 283 -7.66 10.04 25.53
N ASP A 284 -7.68 9.17 24.53
CA ASP A 284 -7.76 7.72 24.74
C ASP A 284 -6.47 7.23 25.40
N GLY A 285 -6.55 6.24 26.29
CA GLY A 285 -5.38 5.74 27.00
C GLY A 285 -5.65 4.56 27.90
N LEU A 286 -4.61 4.08 28.56
CA LEU A 286 -4.66 3.00 29.54
C LEU A 286 -3.75 3.30 30.73
N THR A 287 -4.04 2.70 31.87
CA THR A 287 -3.22 2.82 33.08
C THR A 287 -2.36 1.57 33.27
N VAL A 288 -1.14 1.76 33.75
CA VAL A 288 -0.14 0.71 33.97
C VAL A 288 0.78 1.09 35.12
N THR A 289 1.25 0.12 35.91
CA THR A 289 2.26 0.39 36.94
C THR A 289 3.63 0.63 36.31
N VAL A 290 4.52 1.37 36.99
CA VAL A 290 5.90 1.55 36.52
C VAL A 290 6.61 0.20 36.39
N SER A 291 6.41 -0.71 37.34
CA SER A 291 7.04 -2.04 37.34
C SER A 291 6.61 -2.89 36.14
N ASP A 292 5.31 -2.92 35.82
CA ASP A 292 4.81 -3.75 34.72
C ASP A 292 5.26 -3.20 33.37
N LEU A 293 5.26 -1.87 33.20
CA LEU A 293 5.75 -1.22 31.99
C LEU A 293 7.25 -1.46 31.77
N MET A 294 8.03 -1.50 32.85
CA MET A 294 9.47 -1.79 32.78
C MET A 294 9.76 -3.27 32.49
N ARG A 295 8.91 -4.18 32.99
CA ARG A 295 9.06 -5.63 32.77
C ARG A 295 8.74 -6.01 31.33
N GLU A 296 7.63 -5.51 30.80
CA GLU A 296 7.11 -5.89 29.48
C GLU A 296 6.71 -4.67 28.63
N PRO A 297 7.67 -3.77 28.30
CA PRO A 297 7.38 -2.54 27.56
C PRO A 297 6.72 -2.82 26.21
N GLY A 298 7.20 -3.83 25.48
CA GLY A 298 6.63 -4.21 24.17
C GLY A 298 5.15 -4.60 24.23
N ALA A 299 4.75 -5.41 25.22
CA ALA A 299 3.38 -5.86 25.38
C ALA A 299 2.43 -4.70 25.74
N TRP A 300 2.86 -3.81 26.62
CA TRP A 300 2.08 -2.62 26.99
C TRP A 300 1.96 -1.61 25.86
N LEU A 301 3.01 -1.39 25.07
CA LEU A 301 2.96 -0.55 23.87
C LEU A 301 2.01 -1.14 22.81
N GLU A 302 1.94 -2.47 22.69
CA GLU A 302 0.99 -3.13 21.81
C GLU A 302 -0.47 -2.96 22.30
N ARG A 303 -0.72 -3.16 23.61
CA ARG A 303 -2.03 -2.90 24.22
C ARG A 303 -2.46 -1.45 24.03
N PHE A 304 -1.55 -0.51 24.26
CA PHE A 304 -1.76 0.92 24.01
C PHE A 304 -2.13 1.15 22.55
N SER A 305 -1.35 0.59 21.62
CA SER A 305 -1.64 0.72 20.19
C SER A 305 -3.02 0.19 19.82
N ARG A 306 -3.48 -0.93 20.38
CA ARG A 306 -4.82 -1.48 20.10
C ARG A 306 -5.92 -0.59 20.67
N ALA A 307 -5.74 -0.08 21.89
CA ALA A 307 -6.70 0.79 22.57
C ALA A 307 -6.87 2.15 21.88
N THR A 308 -5.83 2.67 21.23
CA THR A 308 -5.85 4.00 20.59
C THR A 308 -6.01 3.96 19.06
N ASP A 309 -6.21 2.78 18.47
CA ASP A 309 -6.24 2.61 17.01
C ASP A 309 -7.62 2.92 16.41
N ARG A 310 -7.83 4.20 16.08
CA ARG A 310 -9.06 4.68 15.45
C ARG A 310 -9.19 4.32 13.97
N TYR A 311 -8.08 4.09 13.28
CA TYR A 311 -8.08 3.86 11.83
C TYR A 311 -8.27 2.38 11.43
N GLY A 312 -8.38 1.46 12.40
CA GLY A 312 -8.59 0.04 12.15
C GLY A 312 -9.72 -0.27 11.14
N PRO A 313 -10.96 0.23 11.35
CA PRO A 313 -12.07 0.04 10.42
C PRO A 313 -11.76 0.60 9.02
N PHE A 314 -11.20 1.82 8.95
CA PHE A 314 -10.85 2.45 7.67
C PHE A 314 -9.78 1.66 6.90
N ARG A 315 -8.77 1.11 7.57
CA ARG A 315 -7.75 0.25 6.94
C ARG A 315 -8.37 -1.01 6.31
N ARG A 316 -9.38 -1.62 6.95
CA ARG A 316 -10.11 -2.75 6.39
C ARG A 316 -10.89 -2.35 5.14
N LEU A 317 -11.55 -1.20 5.15
CA LEU A 317 -12.25 -0.70 3.95
C LEU A 317 -11.29 -0.39 2.80
N VAL A 318 -10.14 0.23 3.09
CA VAL A 318 -9.09 0.46 2.10
C VAL A 318 -8.61 -0.86 1.50
N PHE A 319 -8.42 -1.89 2.32
CA PHE A 319 -8.07 -3.23 1.85
C PHE A 319 -9.15 -3.85 0.95
N VAL A 320 -10.43 -3.76 1.32
CA VAL A 320 -11.55 -4.20 0.47
C VAL A 320 -11.61 -3.41 -0.84
N GLY A 321 -11.39 -2.10 -0.78
CA GLY A 321 -11.32 -1.24 -1.96
C GLY A 321 -10.15 -1.60 -2.88
N LEU A 322 -8.99 -1.95 -2.32
CA LEU A 322 -7.84 -2.42 -3.08
C LEU A 322 -8.10 -3.80 -3.72
N LEU A 323 -8.77 -4.71 -3.00
CA LEU A 323 -9.03 -6.07 -3.45
C LEU A 323 -10.15 -6.15 -4.50
N LEU A 324 -11.21 -5.37 -4.33
CA LEU A 324 -12.41 -5.42 -5.18
C LEU A 324 -12.55 -4.16 -6.05
N GLY A 325 -12.45 -2.98 -5.44
CA GLY A 325 -12.67 -1.71 -6.12
C GLY A 325 -11.66 -1.44 -7.23
N PHE A 326 -10.37 -1.64 -6.96
CA PHE A 326 -9.31 -1.39 -7.95
C PHE A 326 -9.42 -2.30 -9.19
N PRO A 327 -9.52 -3.64 -9.07
CA PRO A 327 -9.68 -4.51 -10.25
C PRO A 327 -10.96 -4.22 -11.04
N ILE A 328 -12.08 -3.94 -10.37
CA ILE A 328 -13.34 -3.58 -11.06
C ILE A 328 -13.18 -2.25 -11.80
N LEU A 329 -12.53 -1.25 -11.21
CA LEU A 329 -12.27 0.03 -11.88
C LEU A 329 -11.38 -0.15 -13.11
N LEU A 330 -10.33 -0.96 -13.00
CA LEU A 330 -9.45 -1.31 -14.10
C LEU A 330 -10.24 -1.98 -15.24
N TYR A 331 -11.06 -2.97 -14.89
CA TYR A 331 -11.93 -3.66 -15.84
C TYR A 331 -12.89 -2.69 -16.56
N VAL A 332 -13.62 -1.86 -15.81
CA VAL A 332 -14.58 -0.88 -16.36
C VAL A 332 -13.88 0.13 -17.28
N THR A 333 -12.65 0.51 -16.97
CA THR A 333 -11.87 1.45 -17.76
C THR A 333 -11.41 0.82 -19.08
N VAL A 334 -10.87 -0.41 -19.03
CA VAL A 334 -10.45 -1.18 -20.21
C VAL A 334 -11.66 -1.51 -21.10
N ASP A 335 -12.74 -2.05 -20.52
CA ASP A 335 -14.00 -2.35 -21.22
C ASP A 335 -14.58 -1.09 -21.89
N GLY A 336 -14.61 0.02 -21.15
CA GLY A 336 -15.09 1.29 -21.67
C GLY A 336 -14.23 1.85 -22.81
N PHE A 337 -12.91 1.68 -22.76
CA PHE A 337 -11.99 2.09 -23.82
C PHE A 337 -12.18 1.26 -25.09
N ILE A 338 -12.18 -0.08 -24.95
CA ILE A 338 -12.38 -1.00 -26.09
C ILE A 338 -13.77 -0.79 -26.70
N GLY A 339 -14.80 -0.64 -25.87
CA GLY A 339 -16.16 -0.37 -26.33
C GLY A 339 -16.27 0.93 -27.15
N ARG A 340 -15.50 1.97 -26.81
CA ARG A 340 -15.43 3.21 -27.61
C ARG A 340 -14.76 3.00 -28.96
N LEU A 341 -13.67 2.23 -29.01
CA LEU A 341 -12.96 1.94 -30.24
C LEU A 341 -13.82 1.06 -31.18
N ALA A 342 -14.31 -0.07 -30.68
CA ALA A 342 -15.16 -0.99 -31.42
C ALA A 342 -16.46 -0.31 -31.87
N GLY A 343 -17.04 0.54 -31.02
CA GLY A 343 -18.21 1.35 -31.31
C GLY A 343 -18.01 2.42 -32.40
N ARG A 344 -16.83 2.60 -32.98
CA ARG A 344 -16.66 3.41 -34.21
C ARG A 344 -16.94 2.63 -35.48
N PHE A 345 -16.77 1.31 -35.44
CA PHE A 345 -16.78 0.46 -36.64
C PHE A 345 -17.86 -0.64 -36.59
N ALA A 346 -18.37 -0.98 -35.40
CA ALA A 346 -19.28 -2.10 -35.20
C ALA A 346 -20.70 -1.69 -34.75
N GLY A 347 -21.66 -2.59 -35.01
CA GLY A 347 -23.02 -2.55 -34.46
C GLY A 347 -23.04 -2.74 -32.94
N GLU A 348 -24.20 -2.49 -32.29
CA GLU A 348 -24.33 -2.55 -30.84
C GLU A 348 -24.00 -3.95 -30.28
N THR A 349 -24.56 -5.01 -30.86
CA THR A 349 -24.30 -6.40 -30.45
C THR A 349 -22.84 -6.82 -30.67
N ALA A 350 -22.27 -6.52 -31.83
CA ALA A 350 -20.87 -6.83 -32.13
C ALA A 350 -19.91 -6.09 -31.18
N THR A 351 -20.22 -4.83 -30.82
CA THR A 351 -19.43 -4.07 -29.84
C THR A 351 -19.43 -4.74 -28.46
N LEU A 352 -20.56 -5.30 -28.02
CA LEU A 352 -20.68 -6.01 -26.73
C LEU A 352 -19.80 -7.27 -26.69
N TRP A 353 -19.77 -8.04 -27.78
CA TRP A 353 -18.91 -9.21 -27.90
C TRP A 353 -17.43 -8.83 -27.97
N ILE A 354 -17.08 -7.89 -28.84
CA ILE A 354 -15.68 -7.43 -29.00
C ILE A 354 -15.12 -6.97 -27.66
N ARG A 355 -15.82 -6.10 -26.92
CA ARG A 355 -15.31 -5.61 -25.62
C ARG A 355 -15.16 -6.73 -24.58
N SER A 356 -16.17 -7.61 -24.46
CA SER A 356 -16.16 -8.65 -23.43
C SER A 356 -15.10 -9.72 -23.72
N CYS A 357 -15.00 -10.18 -24.97
CA CYS A 357 -13.98 -11.14 -25.40
C CYS A 357 -12.57 -10.53 -25.31
N THR A 358 -12.38 -9.28 -25.72
CA THR A 358 -11.06 -8.64 -25.63
C THR A 358 -10.62 -8.47 -24.17
N CYS A 359 -11.53 -8.05 -23.28
CA CYS A 359 -11.24 -7.99 -21.84
C CYS A 359 -10.89 -9.37 -21.26
N LEU A 360 -11.63 -10.42 -21.63
CA LEU A 360 -11.31 -11.80 -21.25
C LEU A 360 -9.92 -12.22 -21.73
N VAL A 361 -9.60 -11.97 -23.00
CA VAL A 361 -8.29 -12.29 -23.58
C VAL A 361 -7.18 -11.53 -22.87
N ILE A 362 -7.29 -10.22 -22.69
CA ILE A 362 -6.29 -9.41 -21.97
C ILE A 362 -6.11 -9.94 -20.54
N GLY A 363 -7.22 -10.17 -19.82
CA GLY A 363 -7.19 -10.67 -18.45
C GLY A 363 -6.59 -12.07 -18.33
N ALA A 364 -6.83 -12.95 -19.31
CA ALA A 364 -6.23 -14.28 -19.40
C ALA A 364 -4.74 -14.21 -19.77
N LEU A 365 -4.35 -13.36 -20.72
CA LEU A 365 -2.95 -13.14 -21.09
C LEU A 365 -2.12 -12.61 -19.92
N CYS A 366 -2.66 -11.68 -19.12
CA CYS A 366 -2.00 -11.22 -17.89
C CYS A 366 -1.91 -12.31 -16.81
N PHE A 367 -2.80 -13.31 -16.86
CA PHE A 367 -2.79 -14.46 -15.95
C PHE A 367 -1.81 -15.56 -16.39
N LEU A 368 -1.53 -15.70 -17.69
CA LEU A 368 -0.64 -16.74 -18.22
C LEU A 368 0.73 -16.79 -17.54
N PRO A 369 1.45 -15.67 -17.29
CA PRO A 369 2.73 -15.73 -16.58
C PRO A 369 2.61 -16.33 -15.17
N MET A 370 1.44 -16.28 -14.54
CA MET A 370 1.20 -16.90 -13.24
C MET A 370 0.93 -18.40 -13.32
N ALA A 371 0.23 -18.83 -14.37
CA ALA A 371 -0.18 -20.22 -14.55
C ALA A 371 0.86 -21.05 -15.31
N ALA A 372 1.67 -20.41 -16.15
CA ALA A 372 2.59 -21.04 -17.09
C ALA A 372 4.06 -20.89 -16.69
N VAL A 373 4.38 -20.52 -15.45
CA VAL A 373 5.73 -20.71 -14.92
C VAL A 373 5.84 -22.16 -14.49
N PRO A 374 6.47 -23.05 -15.29
CA PRO A 374 6.84 -24.35 -14.78
C PRO A 374 7.67 -24.12 -13.51
N GLU A 375 7.38 -24.86 -12.45
CA GLU A 375 8.23 -24.89 -11.28
C GLU A 375 9.53 -25.54 -11.73
N ILE A 376 10.52 -24.71 -12.12
CA ILE A 376 11.83 -25.19 -12.57
C ILE A 376 12.46 -25.87 -11.34
N SER A 377 12.36 -27.20 -11.29
CA SER A 377 12.93 -27.99 -10.21
C SER A 377 14.43 -28.08 -10.41
N ILE A 378 15.17 -27.29 -9.64
CA ILE A 378 16.63 -27.31 -9.65
C ILE A 378 17.08 -28.28 -8.55
N GLY A 379 17.82 -29.31 -8.96
CA GLY A 379 18.52 -30.20 -8.03
C GLY A 379 19.80 -29.55 -7.54
N LEU A 380 20.32 -29.99 -6.38
CA LEU A 380 21.54 -29.43 -5.81
C LEU A 380 22.72 -29.46 -6.79
N ASP A 381 22.86 -30.56 -7.54
CA ASP A 381 23.97 -30.78 -8.47
C ASP A 381 23.90 -29.91 -9.73
N SER A 382 22.73 -29.35 -10.04
CA SER A 382 22.53 -28.50 -11.23
C SER A 382 22.52 -27.01 -10.92
N VAL A 383 22.64 -26.59 -9.65
CA VAL A 383 22.58 -25.17 -9.26
C VAL A 383 23.67 -24.35 -9.95
N GLY A 384 24.91 -24.84 -10.00
CA GLY A 384 26.01 -24.13 -10.66
C GLY A 384 25.72 -23.88 -12.13
N ASN A 385 25.41 -24.95 -12.88
CA ASN A 385 25.04 -24.85 -14.29
C ASN A 385 23.82 -23.94 -14.51
N ALA A 386 22.82 -23.99 -13.62
CA ALA A 386 21.63 -23.16 -13.71
C ALA A 386 21.89 -21.67 -13.46
N LEU A 387 22.95 -21.31 -12.72
CA LEU A 387 23.40 -19.92 -12.57
C LEU A 387 24.15 -19.41 -13.80
N ASP A 388 24.74 -20.32 -14.59
CA ASP A 388 25.59 -19.99 -15.74
C ASP A 388 24.83 -19.98 -17.08
N THR A 389 23.56 -20.41 -17.10
CA THR A 389 22.75 -20.42 -18.32
C THR A 389 22.38 -19.02 -18.81
N ASP A 390 22.20 -18.85 -20.12
CA ASP A 390 21.69 -17.61 -20.71
C ASP A 390 20.22 -17.30 -20.34
N ASP A 391 19.45 -18.31 -19.94
CA ASP A 391 18.04 -18.15 -19.56
C ASP A 391 17.87 -17.49 -18.18
N LEU A 392 17.34 -16.27 -18.18
CA LEU A 392 17.04 -15.49 -16.98
C LEU A 392 16.11 -16.24 -16.01
N ASN A 393 15.12 -16.98 -16.52
CA ASN A 393 14.18 -17.68 -15.65
C ASN A 393 14.85 -18.82 -14.88
N THR A 394 15.74 -19.57 -15.54
CA THR A 394 16.55 -20.62 -14.94
C THR A 394 17.51 -20.05 -13.88
N ARG A 395 18.22 -18.96 -14.18
CA ARG A 395 19.08 -18.29 -13.18
C ARG A 395 18.29 -17.78 -11.98
N MET A 396 17.14 -17.13 -12.20
CA MET A 396 16.25 -16.69 -11.12
C MET A 396 15.71 -17.86 -10.29
N ALA A 397 15.37 -18.99 -10.93
CA ALA A 397 14.96 -20.19 -10.23
C ALA A 397 16.11 -20.73 -9.36
N ALA A 398 17.36 -20.69 -9.85
CA ALA A 398 18.53 -21.13 -9.08
C ALA A 398 18.74 -20.26 -7.84
N LEU A 399 18.65 -18.94 -7.98
CA LEU A 399 18.75 -18.01 -6.86
C LEU A 399 17.62 -18.21 -5.83
N LYS A 400 16.38 -18.42 -6.29
CA LYS A 400 15.23 -18.75 -5.42
C LYS A 400 15.43 -20.09 -4.71
N TYR A 401 15.97 -21.08 -5.40
CA TYR A 401 16.28 -22.39 -4.82
C TYR A 401 17.36 -22.26 -3.74
N ILE A 402 18.48 -21.58 -4.03
CA ILE A 402 19.55 -21.27 -3.08
C ILE A 402 18.99 -20.59 -1.83
N GLU A 403 18.13 -19.58 -2.00
CA GLU A 403 17.51 -18.89 -0.87
C GLU A 403 16.62 -19.84 -0.05
N SER A 404 15.78 -20.64 -0.72
CA SER A 404 14.83 -21.54 -0.06
C SER A 404 15.53 -22.64 0.75
N GLN A 405 16.63 -23.17 0.19
CA GLN A 405 17.45 -24.22 0.81
C GLN A 405 18.57 -23.66 1.68
N LYS A 406 18.73 -22.33 1.74
CA LYS A 406 19.77 -21.63 2.50
C LYS A 406 21.18 -22.11 2.13
N ILE A 407 21.41 -22.35 0.85
CA ILE A 407 22.70 -22.80 0.33
C ILE A 407 23.69 -21.63 0.36
N ASP A 408 24.94 -21.90 0.72
CA ASP A 408 26.00 -20.91 0.57
C ASP A 408 26.33 -20.72 -0.92
N ILE A 409 25.89 -19.59 -1.48
CA ILE A 409 26.11 -19.26 -2.90
C ILE A 409 27.60 -19.15 -3.25
N ALA A 410 28.49 -18.95 -2.28
CA ALA A 410 29.94 -18.93 -2.50
C ALA A 410 30.50 -20.19 -3.15
N ARG A 411 29.76 -21.31 -3.09
CA ARG A 411 30.10 -22.56 -3.78
C ARG A 411 30.08 -22.44 -5.31
N TYR A 412 29.46 -21.40 -5.86
CA TYR A 412 29.29 -21.18 -7.30
C TYR A 412 29.88 -19.82 -7.69
N PRO A 413 31.22 -19.66 -7.77
CA PRO A 413 31.88 -18.35 -7.93
C PRO A 413 31.37 -17.50 -9.09
N HIS A 414 30.81 -18.12 -10.13
CA HIS A 414 30.19 -17.45 -11.28
C HIS A 414 28.99 -16.57 -10.92
N TYR A 415 28.35 -16.74 -9.75
CA TYR A 415 27.26 -15.85 -9.31
C TYR A 415 27.66 -14.37 -9.31
N ARG A 416 28.96 -14.05 -9.17
CA ARG A 416 29.45 -12.67 -9.15
C ARG A 416 29.13 -11.90 -10.42
N GLN A 417 29.03 -12.57 -11.57
CA GLN A 417 28.60 -11.92 -12.81
C GLN A 417 27.18 -11.36 -12.69
N LEU A 418 26.34 -11.98 -11.87
CA LEU A 418 24.96 -11.58 -11.63
C LEU A 418 24.85 -10.27 -10.82
N LEU A 419 25.92 -9.83 -10.15
CA LEU A 419 25.97 -8.50 -9.50
C LEU A 419 25.78 -7.36 -10.52
N HIS A 420 26.17 -7.61 -11.77
CA HIS A 420 26.08 -6.65 -12.88
C HIS A 420 24.99 -7.03 -13.90
N SER A 421 24.07 -7.92 -13.52
CA SER A 421 22.95 -8.28 -14.39
C SER A 421 22.15 -7.04 -14.79
N PRO A 422 21.72 -6.90 -16.06
CA PRO A 422 20.84 -5.80 -16.47
C PRO A 422 19.44 -5.89 -15.85
N TRP A 423 19.09 -7.03 -15.23
CA TRP A 423 17.76 -7.30 -14.70
C TRP A 423 17.68 -7.05 -13.20
N ASP A 424 16.88 -6.07 -12.79
CA ASP A 424 16.69 -5.72 -11.37
C ASP A 424 16.18 -6.91 -10.53
N ALA A 425 15.36 -7.79 -11.13
CA ALA A 425 14.79 -8.96 -10.46
C ALA A 425 15.88 -10.00 -10.13
N GLU A 426 16.87 -10.16 -11.01
CA GLU A 426 17.99 -11.08 -10.79
C GLU A 426 18.89 -10.59 -9.66
N ARG A 427 19.26 -9.30 -9.68
CA ARG A 427 20.05 -8.68 -8.59
C ARG A 427 19.29 -8.70 -7.26
N TYR A 428 17.96 -8.54 -7.29
CA TYR A 428 17.08 -8.69 -6.11
C TYR A 428 17.16 -10.09 -5.50
N TYR A 429 17.05 -11.15 -6.30
CA TYR A 429 17.15 -12.53 -5.78
C TYR A 429 18.57 -12.90 -5.39
N LEU A 430 19.58 -12.34 -6.06
CA LEU A 430 20.98 -12.50 -5.69
C LEU A 430 21.24 -11.96 -4.28
N ALA A 431 20.78 -10.74 -3.97
CA ALA A 431 20.88 -10.16 -2.63
C ALA A 431 20.25 -11.09 -1.57
N ARG A 432 19.09 -11.70 -1.87
CA ARG A 432 18.42 -12.65 -0.97
C ARG A 432 19.20 -13.94 -0.80
N ALA A 433 19.76 -14.49 -1.87
CA ALA A 433 20.59 -15.69 -1.83
C ALA A 433 21.87 -15.48 -1.00
N LEU A 434 22.52 -14.32 -1.14
CA LEU A 434 23.71 -13.92 -0.37
C LEU A 434 23.47 -13.80 1.15
N ALA A 435 22.21 -13.75 1.60
CA ALA A 435 21.87 -13.68 3.03
C ALA A 435 22.33 -14.89 3.85
N TYR A 436 22.60 -16.02 3.18
CA TYR A 436 23.01 -17.29 3.81
C TYR A 436 24.50 -17.64 3.58
N ALA A 437 25.24 -16.76 2.90
CA ALA A 437 26.65 -16.95 2.65
C ALA A 437 27.51 -16.53 3.85
N GLY A 438 28.58 -17.28 4.13
CA GLY A 438 29.40 -17.09 5.34
C GLY A 438 30.65 -16.22 5.15
N ASN A 439 31.24 -16.21 3.95
CA ASN A 439 32.59 -15.69 3.75
C ASN A 439 32.69 -14.16 3.62
N ALA A 440 33.90 -13.62 3.70
CA ALA A 440 34.16 -12.18 3.57
C ALA A 440 33.84 -11.64 2.16
N ALA A 441 34.12 -12.40 1.11
CA ALA A 441 33.88 -11.93 -0.26
C ALA A 441 32.39 -11.65 -0.55
N THR A 442 31.49 -12.54 -0.12
CA THR A 442 30.04 -12.35 -0.23
C THR A 442 29.51 -11.19 0.61
N PHE A 443 30.29 -10.72 1.61
CA PHE A 443 29.95 -9.54 2.39
C PHE A 443 30.22 -8.28 1.57
N GLU A 444 31.37 -8.20 0.91
CA GLU A 444 31.69 -7.13 -0.05
C GLU A 444 30.73 -7.11 -1.24
N ASP A 445 30.31 -8.28 -1.72
CA ASP A 445 29.29 -8.39 -2.78
C ASP A 445 27.94 -7.79 -2.32
N LEU A 446 27.55 -7.97 -1.05
CA LEU A 446 26.36 -7.32 -0.48
C LEU A 446 26.55 -5.81 -0.31
N LEU A 447 27.74 -5.34 0.07
CA LEU A 447 28.06 -3.91 0.10
C LEU A 447 28.07 -3.28 -1.30
N THR A 448 28.31 -4.06 -2.34
CA THR A 448 28.11 -3.60 -3.72
C THR A 448 26.61 -3.41 -4.00
N LEU A 449 25.76 -4.32 -3.54
CA LEU A 449 24.31 -4.26 -3.79
C LEU A 449 23.54 -3.20 -2.96
N ILE A 450 24.12 -2.64 -1.89
CA ILE A 450 23.50 -1.46 -1.23
C ILE A 450 23.69 -0.17 -2.05
N GLU A 451 24.60 -0.19 -3.02
CA GLU A 451 24.85 0.89 -3.99
C GLU A 451 24.01 0.74 -5.28
N ASP A 452 23.17 -0.30 -5.37
CA ASP A 452 22.37 -0.59 -6.56
C ASP A 452 21.43 0.59 -6.93
N PRO A 453 21.28 0.92 -8.22
CA PRO A 453 20.37 1.99 -8.65
C PRO A 453 18.89 1.68 -8.36
N HIS A 454 18.52 0.40 -8.28
CA HIS A 454 17.14 0.00 -8.09
C HIS A 454 16.81 -0.21 -6.59
N PRO A 455 15.86 0.56 -6.02
CA PRO A 455 15.62 0.60 -4.57
C PRO A 455 15.21 -0.74 -3.97
N ASN A 456 14.53 -1.62 -4.72
CA ASN A 456 14.17 -2.95 -4.21
C ASN A 456 15.39 -3.84 -3.99
N VAL A 457 16.45 -3.69 -4.81
CA VAL A 457 17.69 -4.46 -4.66
C VAL A 457 18.39 -4.02 -3.39
N VAL A 458 18.55 -2.71 -3.19
CA VAL A 458 19.11 -2.11 -1.96
C VAL A 458 18.34 -2.58 -0.72
N CYS A 459 17.01 -2.61 -0.78
CA CYS A 459 16.18 -3.13 0.33
C CYS A 459 16.51 -4.59 0.66
N GLN A 460 16.73 -5.45 -0.34
CA GLN A 460 17.12 -6.84 -0.10
C GLN A 460 18.56 -6.98 0.37
N ALA A 461 19.47 -6.15 -0.11
CA ALA A 461 20.85 -6.11 0.38
C ALA A 461 20.89 -5.75 1.87
N TYR A 462 20.13 -4.75 2.32
CA TYR A 462 19.96 -4.45 3.75
C TYR A 462 19.32 -5.61 4.52
N TYR A 463 18.27 -6.23 3.97
CA TYR A 463 17.67 -7.42 4.58
C TYR A 463 18.72 -8.53 4.79
N ALA A 464 19.55 -8.81 3.79
CA ALA A 464 20.58 -9.83 3.81
C ALA A 464 21.71 -9.51 4.80
N LEU A 465 22.22 -8.27 4.80
CA LEU A 465 23.22 -7.81 5.77
C LEU A 465 22.70 -7.95 7.22
N GLY A 466 21.47 -7.52 7.47
CA GLY A 466 20.83 -7.69 8.78
C GLY A 466 20.56 -9.15 9.15
N LYS A 467 20.40 -10.05 8.17
CA LYS A 467 20.23 -11.50 8.38
C LYS A 467 21.56 -12.18 8.73
N ARG A 468 22.66 -11.76 8.10
CA ARG A 468 24.01 -12.30 8.36
C ARG A 468 24.54 -11.97 9.74
N GLY A 469 24.07 -10.89 10.36
CA GLY A 469 24.45 -10.55 11.74
C GLY A 469 25.83 -9.89 11.87
N ASN A 470 26.54 -9.63 10.76
CA ASN A 470 27.85 -9.00 10.80
C ASN A 470 27.73 -7.50 11.12
N ARG A 471 28.14 -7.10 12.33
CA ARG A 471 28.07 -5.71 12.82
C ARG A 471 28.94 -4.74 12.02
N ALA A 472 29.90 -5.22 11.22
CA ALA A 472 30.67 -4.37 10.30
C ALA A 472 29.77 -3.65 9.28
N ALA A 473 28.56 -4.17 9.01
CA ALA A 473 27.60 -3.51 8.12
C ALA A 473 26.93 -2.27 8.71
N LEU A 474 27.07 -1.99 10.02
CA LEU A 474 26.35 -0.89 10.67
C LEU A 474 26.66 0.48 10.05
N GLU A 475 27.93 0.78 9.81
CA GLU A 475 28.35 2.07 9.26
C GLU A 475 28.01 2.21 7.76
N PRO A 476 28.32 1.22 6.89
CA PRO A 476 27.87 1.26 5.50
C PRO A 476 26.35 1.43 5.36
N ILE A 477 25.56 0.69 6.16
CA ILE A 477 24.10 0.80 6.14
C ILE A 477 23.68 2.22 6.56
N ARG A 478 24.25 2.75 7.65
CA ARG A 478 23.90 4.09 8.15
C ARG A 478 24.16 5.17 7.11
N GLN A 479 25.38 5.21 6.57
CA GLN A 479 25.81 6.21 5.60
C GLN A 479 24.91 6.18 4.36
N LYS A 480 24.73 5.00 3.75
CA LYS A 480 23.97 4.88 2.51
C LYS A 480 22.47 5.12 2.71
N MET A 481 21.92 4.65 3.84
CA MET A 481 20.53 4.91 4.21
C MET A 481 20.24 6.41 4.27
N GLN A 482 21.05 7.19 4.99
CA GLN A 482 20.76 8.61 5.24
C GLN A 482 20.80 9.46 3.95
N GLN A 483 21.54 9.01 2.94
CA GLN A 483 21.65 9.66 1.65
C GLN A 483 20.53 9.28 0.67
N SER A 484 19.82 8.17 0.90
CA SER A 484 18.74 7.71 0.03
C SER A 484 17.54 8.66 0.07
N ASP A 485 16.97 8.96 -1.10
CA ASP A 485 15.70 9.68 -1.23
C ASP A 485 14.47 8.75 -1.18
N HIS A 486 14.69 7.43 -1.17
CA HIS A 486 13.65 6.43 -0.95
C HIS A 486 13.41 6.14 0.52
N TRP A 487 12.22 6.48 1.02
CA TRP A 487 11.82 6.17 2.40
C TRP A 487 11.80 4.65 2.68
N TYR A 488 11.41 3.81 1.71
CA TYR A 488 11.47 2.35 1.89
C TYR A 488 12.89 1.84 2.11
N VAL A 489 13.86 2.30 1.30
CA VAL A 489 15.29 1.96 1.46
C VAL A 489 15.75 2.33 2.85
N GLN A 490 15.38 3.51 3.34
CA GLN A 490 15.73 3.91 4.71
C GLN A 490 15.08 3.03 5.77
N TRP A 491 13.83 2.64 5.59
CA TRP A 491 13.17 1.75 6.53
C TRP A 491 13.83 0.37 6.58
N TYR A 492 14.26 -0.18 5.44
CA TYR A 492 15.01 -1.43 5.40
C TYR A 492 16.39 -1.32 6.07
N GLY A 493 17.13 -0.25 5.79
CA GLY A 493 18.43 0.02 6.42
C GLY A 493 18.30 0.15 7.93
N TYR A 494 17.31 0.92 8.39
CA TYR A 494 17.00 1.06 9.82
C TYR A 494 16.72 -0.30 10.46
N ARG A 495 15.84 -1.11 9.86
CA ARG A 495 15.53 -2.45 10.40
C ARG A 495 16.72 -3.40 10.38
N ALA A 496 17.59 -3.29 9.38
CA ALA A 496 18.83 -4.06 9.33
C ALA A 496 19.75 -3.69 10.50
N MET A 497 19.98 -2.39 10.75
CA MET A 497 20.75 -1.94 11.92
C MET A 497 20.13 -2.43 13.23
N ARG A 498 18.79 -2.35 13.38
CA ARG A 498 18.09 -2.88 14.57
C ARG A 498 18.34 -4.37 14.77
N ARG A 499 18.37 -5.17 13.69
CA ARG A 499 18.69 -6.61 13.74
C ARG A 499 20.14 -6.88 14.11
N LEU A 500 21.06 -6.00 13.71
CA LEU A 500 22.48 -6.06 14.07
C LEU A 500 22.75 -5.63 15.54
N GLY A 501 21.70 -5.32 16.32
CA GLY A 501 21.81 -4.91 17.70
C GLY A 501 22.21 -3.45 17.89
N TRP A 502 21.97 -2.60 16.89
CA TRP A 502 22.00 -1.15 17.07
C TRP A 502 20.69 -0.67 17.69
N HIS A 503 20.81 0.27 18.63
CA HIS A 503 19.69 0.93 19.28
C HIS A 503 19.82 2.43 19.11
N GLN A 504 18.69 3.11 19.10
CA GLN A 504 18.63 4.57 19.17
C GLN A 504 19.39 5.04 20.42
N SER A 505 20.32 5.94 20.21
CA SER A 505 21.03 6.69 21.25
C SER A 505 21.04 8.15 20.83
N LEU A 506 21.02 9.05 21.81
CA LEU A 506 21.26 10.46 21.54
C LEU A 506 22.63 10.58 20.86
N SER A 507 22.68 11.30 19.73
CA SER A 507 23.95 11.74 19.16
C SER A 507 24.71 12.53 20.23
N LYS A 508 25.99 12.19 20.40
CA LYS A 508 26.89 12.96 21.27
C LYS A 508 27.28 14.26 20.60
#